data_AF-A0AAW7APY6-F1
#
_entry.id   AF-A0AAW7APY6-F1
#
_cell.length_a   1.000
_cell.length_b   1.000
_cell.length_c   1.000
_cell.angle_alpha   90.00
_cell.angle_beta   90.00
_cell.angle_gamma   90.00
#
_symmetry.space_group_name_H-M   'P 1'
#
loop_
_entity.id
_entity.type
_entity.pdbx_description
1 polymer ?
#
loop_
_entity_poly.entity_id
_entity_poly.type
_entity_poly.pdbx_seq_one_letter_code
_entity_poly.pdbx_strand_id
1 'polypeptide(L)'
;MADIESLRRDINEITNRAKSTIVFDKQKEFKEGIKEIESTYGDTYTTDALNEKLGEYKRNKLDEITNQLNQFDDKSQKLVDKTDSRIGGIESELSTAMDPNTQYELEKHNYILNKLQNELSSTFTGQRPTTNELDEVLNQAKYNKLYANALLQTKNLLIQNIDKNSNVEETSKAILKSHVQGELNEIKNKVLPKEYHEFRELKKQLHHSKVASKDKTTMFKFMLGMNNEAKTKQ
;
A
#
# COMPACT_ATOMS: atom_id res chain seq x y z
N MET A 1 14.43 10.12 14.01
CA MET A 1 12.99 10.38 13.78
C MET A 1 12.69 9.91 12.37
N ALA A 2 11.64 9.12 12.19
CA ALA A 2 11.20 8.66 10.89
C ALA A 2 11.03 9.86 9.94
N ASP A 3 11.69 9.82 8.77
CA ASP A 3 11.62 10.89 7.76
C ASP A 3 10.32 10.79 6.94
N ILE A 4 9.19 11.00 7.63
CA ILE A 4 7.84 10.95 7.08
C ILE A 4 7.65 12.02 5.99
N GLU A 5 8.26 13.19 6.13
CA GLU A 5 8.11 14.28 5.15
C GLU A 5 8.80 13.99 3.83
N SER A 6 9.98 13.39 3.84
CA SER A 6 10.55 12.94 2.58
C SER A 6 9.83 11.73 1.99
N LEU A 7 9.29 10.82 2.80
CA LEU A 7 8.43 9.75 2.31
C LEU A 7 7.18 10.30 1.61
N ARG A 8 6.53 11.30 2.23
CA ARG A 8 5.38 12.04 1.68
C ARG A 8 5.72 12.68 0.34
N ARG A 9 6.88 13.34 0.22
CA ARG A 9 7.36 13.92 -1.05
C ARG A 9 7.50 12.87 -2.15
N ASP A 10 8.18 11.76 -1.87
CA ASP A 10 8.40 10.69 -2.85
C ASP A 10 7.04 10.10 -3.32
N ILE A 11 6.11 9.84 -2.39
CA ILE A 11 4.77 9.29 -2.70
C ILE A 11 3.91 10.28 -3.50
N ASN A 12 4.01 11.57 -3.20
CA ASN A 12 3.34 12.60 -3.99
C ASN A 12 3.88 12.65 -5.42
N GLU A 13 5.19 12.53 -5.61
CA GLU A 13 5.77 12.44 -6.96
C GLU A 13 5.29 11.18 -7.70
N ILE A 14 5.28 10.01 -7.05
CA ILE A 14 4.74 8.77 -7.63
C ILE A 14 3.27 8.95 -8.03
N THR A 15 2.47 9.61 -7.18
CA THR A 15 1.06 9.91 -7.44
C THR A 15 0.90 10.85 -8.62
N ASN A 16 1.76 11.88 -8.75
CA ASN A 16 1.75 12.79 -9.89
C ASN A 16 2.13 12.06 -11.19
N ARG A 17 3.13 11.15 -11.14
CA ARG A 17 3.51 10.30 -12.28
C ARG A 17 2.37 9.36 -12.68
N ALA A 18 1.65 8.78 -11.71
CA ALA A 18 0.47 7.97 -11.95
C ALA A 18 -0.62 8.75 -12.69
N LYS A 19 -0.85 10.00 -12.31
CA LYS A 19 -1.83 10.90 -12.94
C LYS A 19 -1.33 11.60 -14.22
N SER A 20 -0.08 11.39 -14.61
CA SER A 20 0.52 12.06 -15.78
C SER A 20 -0.25 11.72 -17.07
N THR A 21 -0.49 12.76 -17.88
CA THR A 21 -1.15 12.68 -19.19
C THR A 21 -0.19 12.41 -20.34
N ILE A 22 1.10 12.18 -20.06
CA ILE A 22 2.16 12.01 -21.08
C ILE A 22 1.77 11.03 -22.19
N VAL A 23 1.04 9.97 -21.87
CA VAL A 23 0.57 8.97 -22.84
C VAL A 23 -0.38 9.58 -23.87
N PHE A 24 -1.30 10.45 -23.44
CA PHE A 24 -2.24 11.13 -24.33
C PHE A 24 -1.50 12.15 -25.21
N ASP A 25 -0.55 12.88 -24.64
CA ASP A 25 0.27 13.84 -25.38
C ASP A 25 1.05 13.14 -26.49
N LYS A 26 1.66 11.99 -26.16
CA LYS A 26 2.38 11.16 -27.14
C LYS A 26 1.48 10.50 -28.17
N GLN A 27 0.28 10.07 -27.79
CA GLN A 27 -0.70 9.56 -28.76
C GLN A 27 -1.13 10.65 -29.75
N LYS A 28 -1.34 11.87 -29.24
CA LYS A 28 -1.70 13.03 -30.05
C LYS A 28 -0.56 13.37 -31.03
N GLU A 29 0.67 13.48 -30.53
CA GLU A 29 1.88 13.71 -31.34
C GLU A 29 2.01 12.71 -32.50
N PHE A 30 1.80 11.42 -32.21
CA PHE A 30 1.84 10.35 -33.22
C PHE A 30 0.75 10.52 -34.30
N LYS A 31 -0.48 10.85 -33.91
CA LYS A 31 -1.61 11.03 -34.85
C LYS A 31 -1.48 12.31 -35.67
N GLU A 32 -0.96 13.38 -35.08
CA GLU A 32 -0.78 14.65 -35.78
C GLU A 32 0.26 14.54 -36.90
N GLY A 33 1.39 13.86 -36.68
CA GLY A 33 2.36 13.70 -37.76
C GLY A 33 1.91 12.76 -38.89
N ILE A 34 1.02 11.80 -38.62
CA ILE A 34 0.36 11.04 -39.71
C ILE A 34 -0.45 11.99 -40.59
N LYS A 35 -1.29 12.84 -39.99
CA LYS A 35 -2.13 13.81 -40.72
C LYS A 35 -1.28 14.83 -41.48
N GLU A 36 -0.15 15.25 -40.91
CA GLU A 36 0.77 16.19 -41.56
C GLU A 36 1.38 15.59 -42.83
N ILE A 37 1.79 14.31 -42.80
CA ILE A 37 2.28 13.60 -43.98
C ILE A 37 1.18 13.47 -45.04
N GLU A 38 -0.02 13.04 -44.62
CA GLU A 38 -1.19 12.92 -45.51
C GLU A 38 -1.54 14.26 -46.16
N SER A 39 -1.56 15.35 -45.40
CA SER A 39 -1.88 16.69 -45.92
C SER A 39 -0.79 17.26 -46.84
N THR A 40 0.47 16.91 -46.62
CA THR A 40 1.60 17.47 -47.38
C THR A 40 1.83 16.71 -48.69
N TYR A 41 1.68 15.39 -48.65
CA TYR A 41 2.05 14.51 -49.76
C TYR A 41 0.86 13.79 -50.41
N GLY A 42 -0.33 13.88 -49.84
CA GLY A 42 -1.53 13.15 -50.30
C GLY A 42 -1.92 13.41 -51.75
N ASP A 43 -1.76 14.64 -52.22
CA ASP A 43 -2.11 15.03 -53.60
C ASP A 43 -0.95 14.90 -54.58
N THR A 44 0.28 14.70 -54.08
CA THR A 44 1.51 14.72 -54.91
C THR A 44 2.15 13.35 -55.07
N TYR A 45 2.00 12.46 -54.09
CA TYR A 45 2.61 11.14 -54.12
C TYR A 45 1.63 10.10 -54.71
N THR A 46 2.20 9.07 -55.34
CA THR A 46 1.44 7.85 -55.60
C THR A 46 1.09 7.19 -54.28
N THR A 47 0.04 6.36 -54.28
CA THR A 47 -0.40 5.62 -53.08
C THR A 47 0.73 4.82 -52.45
N ASP A 48 1.58 4.17 -53.24
CA ASP A 48 2.70 3.37 -52.74
C ASP A 48 3.78 4.23 -52.08
N ALA A 49 4.17 5.35 -52.70
CA ALA A 49 5.16 6.26 -52.13
C ALA A 49 4.65 6.92 -50.84
N LEU A 50 3.36 7.26 -50.78
CA LEU A 50 2.73 7.80 -49.57
C LEU A 50 2.71 6.75 -48.45
N ASN A 51 2.35 5.50 -48.77
CA ASN A 51 2.32 4.40 -47.81
C ASN A 51 3.72 4.06 -47.27
N GLU A 52 4.75 4.09 -48.12
CA GLU A 52 6.13 3.89 -47.70
C GLU A 52 6.56 4.99 -46.72
N LYS A 53 6.25 6.26 -47.03
CA LYS A 53 6.58 7.40 -46.16
C LYS A 53 5.86 7.34 -44.81
N LEU A 54 4.57 7.00 -44.82
CA LEU A 54 3.80 6.77 -43.61
C LEU A 54 4.33 5.60 -42.79
N GLY A 55 4.74 4.51 -43.44
CA GLY A 55 5.33 3.34 -42.79
C GLY A 55 6.69 3.64 -42.14
N GLU A 56 7.53 4.43 -42.79
CA GLU A 56 8.79 4.93 -42.23
C GLU A 56 8.53 5.81 -41.00
N TYR A 57 7.64 6.81 -41.12
CA TYR A 57 7.28 7.70 -40.02
C TYR A 57 6.73 6.93 -38.82
N LYS A 58 5.75 6.04 -39.05
CA LYS A 58 5.11 5.26 -37.98
C LYS A 58 6.14 4.44 -37.20
N ARG A 59 7.06 3.75 -37.88
CA ARG A 59 8.13 2.99 -37.20
C ARG A 59 9.05 3.90 -36.39
N ASN A 60 9.64 4.91 -37.03
CA ASN A 60 10.61 5.78 -36.37
C ASN A 60 9.98 6.51 -35.17
N LYS A 61 8.76 7.01 -35.32
CA LYS A 61 8.08 7.75 -34.25
C LYS A 61 7.59 6.85 -33.13
N LEU A 62 7.12 5.65 -33.45
CA LEU A 62 6.76 4.65 -32.45
C LEU A 62 7.97 4.28 -31.58
N ASP A 63 9.13 4.05 -32.19
CA ASP A 63 10.36 3.72 -31.47
C ASP A 63 10.83 4.89 -30.59
N GLU A 64 10.80 6.12 -31.12
CA GLU A 64 11.12 7.33 -30.36
C GLU A 64 10.23 7.48 -29.12
N ILE A 65 8.91 7.41 -29.30
CA ILE A 65 7.94 7.57 -28.21
C ILE A 65 8.08 6.42 -27.21
N THR A 66 8.23 5.18 -27.68
CA THR A 66 8.40 4.01 -26.82
C THR A 66 9.65 4.17 -25.94
N ASN A 67 10.77 4.64 -26.51
CA ASN A 67 11.98 4.91 -25.75
C ASN A 67 11.78 6.00 -24.69
N GLN A 68 11.06 7.08 -25.01
CA GLN A 68 10.76 8.15 -24.05
C GLN A 68 9.86 7.66 -22.90
N LEU A 69 8.83 6.87 -23.21
CA LEU A 69 7.92 6.30 -22.20
C LEU A 69 8.60 5.23 -21.35
N ASN A 70 9.47 4.40 -21.92
CA ASN A 70 10.30 3.45 -21.16
C ASN A 70 11.18 4.20 -20.15
N GLN A 71 11.84 5.28 -20.57
CA GLN A 71 12.64 6.10 -19.64
C GLN A 71 11.79 6.75 -18.54
N PHE A 72 10.54 7.12 -18.84
CA PHE A 72 9.60 7.62 -17.84
C PHE A 72 9.26 6.53 -16.83
N ASP A 73 8.88 5.34 -17.32
CA ASP A 73 8.51 4.18 -16.51
C ASP A 73 9.69 3.70 -15.64
N ASP A 74 10.91 3.65 -16.19
CA ASP A 74 12.14 3.31 -15.46
C ASP A 74 12.41 4.28 -14.31
N LYS A 75 12.24 5.59 -14.54
CA LYS A 75 12.39 6.61 -13.49
C LYS A 75 11.33 6.43 -12.40
N SER A 76 10.08 6.14 -12.80
CA SER A 76 9.00 5.87 -11.84
C SER A 76 9.28 4.61 -11.02
N GLN A 77 9.76 3.54 -11.65
CA GLN A 77 10.11 2.29 -10.99
C GLN A 77 11.24 2.48 -9.98
N LYS A 78 12.32 3.18 -10.35
CA LYS A 78 13.42 3.51 -9.42
C LYS A 78 12.95 4.32 -8.21
N LEU A 79 12.04 5.26 -8.42
CA LEU A 79 11.46 6.03 -7.33
C LEU A 79 10.62 5.13 -6.40
N VAL A 80 9.75 4.28 -6.97
CA VAL A 80 8.96 3.30 -6.23
C VAL A 80 9.86 2.38 -5.39
N ASP A 81 10.92 1.81 -5.97
CA ASP A 81 11.81 0.89 -5.26
C ASP A 81 12.52 1.58 -4.08
N LYS A 82 13.00 2.81 -4.31
CA LYS A 82 13.58 3.64 -3.25
C LYS A 82 12.55 3.90 -2.14
N THR A 83 11.32 4.26 -2.50
CA THR A 83 10.24 4.53 -1.54
C THR A 83 9.86 3.28 -0.74
N ASP A 84 9.76 2.12 -1.38
CA ASP A 84 9.46 0.84 -0.71
C ASP A 84 10.55 0.45 0.29
N SER A 85 11.83 0.63 -0.07
CA SER A 85 12.94 0.37 0.86
C SER A 85 12.85 1.25 2.11
N ARG A 86 12.51 2.53 1.93
CA ARG A 86 12.31 3.47 3.05
C ARG A 86 11.11 3.12 3.92
N ILE A 87 10.02 2.62 3.31
CA ILE A 87 8.85 2.13 4.04
C ILE A 87 9.28 1.03 5.01
N GLY A 88 10.09 0.07 4.57
CA GLY A 88 10.59 -1.00 5.46
C GLY A 88 11.35 -0.46 6.68
N GLY A 89 12.23 0.54 6.48
CA GLY A 89 12.97 1.17 7.58
C GLY A 89 12.06 1.91 8.56
N ILE A 90 11.17 2.76 8.04
CA ILE A 90 10.22 3.53 8.87
C ILE A 90 9.24 2.60 9.59
N GLU A 91 8.77 1.54 8.94
CA GLU A 91 7.88 0.55 9.56
C GLU A 91 8.57 -0.15 10.74
N SER A 92 9.85 -0.50 10.61
CA SER A 92 10.65 -1.05 11.71
C SER A 92 10.76 -0.06 12.87
N GLU A 93 11.13 1.19 12.61
CA GLU A 93 11.26 2.23 13.65
C GLU A 93 9.94 2.50 14.38
N LEU A 94 8.83 2.56 13.64
CA LEU A 94 7.51 2.80 14.21
C LEU A 94 6.95 1.57 14.92
N SER A 95 7.37 0.35 14.54
CA SER A 95 6.92 -0.88 15.21
C SER A 95 7.42 -0.97 16.65
N THR A 96 8.64 -0.46 16.91
CA THR A 96 9.22 -0.37 18.25
C THR A 96 8.76 0.87 19.00
N ALA A 97 7.91 1.72 18.40
CA ALA A 97 7.46 2.94 19.04
C ALA A 97 6.69 2.66 20.33
N MET A 98 6.09 1.47 20.51
CA MET A 98 5.40 1.04 21.73
C MET A 98 6.32 0.40 22.77
N ASP A 99 7.56 0.07 22.40
CA ASP A 99 8.44 -0.71 23.24
C ASP A 99 9.02 0.10 24.40
N PRO A 100 9.36 -0.56 25.52
CA PRO A 100 10.11 0.05 26.60
C PRO A 100 11.51 0.47 26.12
N ASN A 101 11.90 1.71 26.41
CA ASN A 101 13.18 2.26 25.96
C ASN A 101 14.21 2.40 27.09
N THR A 102 13.83 2.09 28.33
CA THR A 102 14.71 2.08 29.50
C THR A 102 14.50 0.82 30.33
N GLN A 103 15.49 0.47 31.16
CA GLN A 103 15.38 -0.66 32.09
C GLN A 103 14.18 -0.51 33.04
N TYR A 104 13.94 0.69 33.55
CA TYR A 104 12.79 0.98 34.41
C TYR A 104 11.44 0.76 33.69
N GLU A 105 11.33 1.24 32.44
CA GLU A 105 10.12 1.02 31.64
C GLU A 105 9.92 -0.47 31.33
N LEU A 106 11.01 -1.21 31.08
CA LEU A 106 10.97 -2.64 30.81
C LEU A 106 10.49 -3.42 32.03
N GLU A 107 11.04 -3.15 33.22
CA GLU A 107 10.61 -3.76 34.48
C GLU A 107 9.13 -3.46 34.75
N LYS A 108 8.72 -2.21 34.57
CA LYS A 108 7.32 -1.79 34.72
C LYS A 108 6.41 -2.49 33.70
N HIS A 109 6.82 -2.61 32.45
CA HIS A 109 6.09 -3.33 31.41
C HIS A 109 5.91 -4.80 31.78
N ASN A 110 6.99 -5.49 32.19
CA ASN A 110 6.95 -6.89 32.59
C ASN A 110 6.04 -7.11 33.81
N TYR A 111 6.09 -6.22 34.80
CA TYR A 111 5.17 -6.25 35.93
C TYR A 111 3.70 -6.15 35.48
N ILE A 112 3.38 -5.20 34.59
CA ILE A 112 2.03 -5.03 34.06
C ILE A 112 1.60 -6.26 33.26
N LEU A 113 2.48 -6.81 32.41
CA LEU A 113 2.20 -7.99 31.59
C LEU A 113 1.84 -9.20 32.46
N ASN A 114 2.62 -9.48 33.49
CA ASN A 114 2.35 -10.57 34.42
C ASN A 114 1.01 -10.36 35.15
N LYS A 115 0.74 -9.12 35.59
CA LYS A 115 -0.54 -8.77 36.21
C LYS A 115 -1.72 -9.03 35.26
N LEU A 116 -1.63 -8.55 34.02
CA LEU A 116 -2.64 -8.77 32.98
C LEU A 116 -2.83 -10.24 32.63
N GLN A 117 -1.76 -11.03 32.53
CA GLN A 117 -1.87 -12.46 32.26
C GLN A 117 -2.64 -13.20 33.36
N ASN A 118 -2.42 -12.81 34.62
CA ASN A 118 -3.16 -13.37 35.76
C ASN A 118 -4.63 -12.93 35.75
N GLU A 119 -4.90 -11.63 35.60
CA GLU A 119 -6.25 -11.07 35.56
C GLU A 119 -7.08 -11.62 34.40
N LEU A 120 -6.46 -11.81 33.23
CA LEU A 120 -7.13 -12.25 32.01
C LEU A 120 -7.15 -13.78 31.82
N SER A 121 -6.54 -14.53 32.74
CA SER A 121 -6.39 -15.99 32.62
C SER A 121 -7.72 -16.73 32.48
N SER A 122 -8.78 -16.23 33.12
CA SER A 122 -10.14 -16.78 33.06
C SER A 122 -11.11 -15.95 32.22
N THR A 123 -10.65 -14.92 31.51
CA THR A 123 -11.53 -14.12 30.65
C THR A 123 -12.09 -14.98 29.53
N PHE A 124 -13.36 -14.80 29.21
CA PHE A 124 -14.12 -15.54 28.20
C PHE A 124 -14.33 -17.04 28.46
N THR A 125 -14.14 -17.54 29.68
CA THR A 125 -14.39 -18.95 30.01
C THR A 125 -15.82 -19.25 30.48
N GLY A 126 -16.66 -18.22 30.63
CA GLY A 126 -18.06 -18.34 31.08
C GLY A 126 -19.01 -18.87 30.00
N GLN A 127 -20.30 -19.05 30.35
CA GLN A 127 -21.32 -19.56 29.43
C GLN A 127 -21.78 -18.54 28.36
N ARG A 128 -21.67 -17.25 28.66
CA ARG A 128 -22.07 -16.15 27.76
C ARG A 128 -20.99 -15.07 27.74
N PRO A 129 -19.80 -15.38 27.22
CA PRO A 129 -18.70 -14.44 27.25
C PRO A 129 -18.98 -13.26 26.33
N THR A 130 -18.56 -12.07 26.76
CA THR A 130 -18.76 -10.82 26.00
C THR A 130 -17.55 -9.92 26.14
N THR A 131 -17.31 -9.06 25.15
CA THR A 131 -16.17 -8.14 25.14
C THR A 131 -16.13 -7.18 26.33
N ASN A 132 -17.24 -6.96 27.03
CA ASN A 132 -17.30 -6.13 28.23
C ASN A 132 -16.39 -6.64 29.36
N GLU A 133 -16.04 -7.93 29.35
CA GLU A 133 -15.03 -8.49 30.26
C GLU A 133 -13.64 -7.85 30.11
N LEU A 134 -13.39 -7.10 29.02
CA LEU A 134 -12.15 -6.36 28.78
C LEU A 134 -12.27 -4.86 29.09
N ASP A 135 -13.44 -4.32 29.45
CA ASP A 135 -13.68 -2.87 29.52
C ASP A 135 -12.69 -2.14 30.43
N GLU A 136 -12.38 -2.73 31.58
CA GLU A 136 -11.46 -2.13 32.55
C GLU A 136 -10.03 -2.04 31.98
N VAL A 137 -9.51 -3.15 31.44
CA VAL A 137 -8.15 -3.19 30.90
C VAL A 137 -8.03 -2.35 29.63
N LEU A 138 -9.07 -2.31 28.79
CA LEU A 138 -9.14 -1.44 27.61
C LEU A 138 -9.14 0.03 28.00
N ASN A 139 -9.87 0.42 29.05
CA ASN A 139 -9.87 1.79 29.54
C ASN A 139 -8.51 2.22 30.11
N GLN A 140 -7.82 1.35 30.84
CA GLN A 140 -6.47 1.65 31.34
C GLN A 140 -5.46 1.79 30.20
N ALA A 141 -5.57 0.95 29.17
CA ALA A 141 -4.69 0.99 28.00
C ALA A 141 -4.78 2.29 27.20
N LYS A 142 -5.92 3.00 27.22
CA LYS A 142 -6.09 4.28 26.49
C LYS A 142 -5.13 5.37 26.94
N TYR A 143 -4.66 5.34 28.19
CA TYR A 143 -3.90 6.43 28.80
C TYR A 143 -2.46 6.06 29.17
N ASN A 144 -2.08 4.79 29.02
CA ASN A 144 -0.76 4.30 29.39
C ASN A 144 -0.18 3.39 28.31
N LYS A 145 0.83 3.92 27.61
CA LYS A 145 1.52 3.24 26.50
C LYS A 145 2.11 1.88 26.90
N LEU A 146 2.76 1.78 28.06
CA LEU A 146 3.37 0.53 28.54
C LEU A 146 2.28 -0.51 28.87
N TYR A 147 1.16 -0.05 29.39
CA TYR A 147 0.00 -0.90 29.67
C TYR A 147 -0.66 -1.39 28.39
N ALA A 148 -0.86 -0.51 27.41
CA ALA A 148 -1.36 -0.89 26.10
C ALA A 148 -0.45 -1.92 25.41
N ASN A 149 0.87 -1.73 25.43
CA ASN A 149 1.80 -2.71 24.88
C ASN A 149 1.65 -4.07 25.58
N ALA A 150 1.62 -4.09 26.91
CA ALA A 150 1.42 -5.33 27.68
C ALA A 150 0.08 -6.01 27.34
N LEU A 151 -1.01 -5.26 27.22
CA LEU A 151 -2.32 -5.78 26.83
C LEU A 151 -2.33 -6.34 25.41
N LEU A 152 -1.64 -5.71 24.46
CA LEU A 152 -1.52 -6.25 23.10
C LEU A 152 -0.80 -7.60 23.07
N GLN A 153 0.15 -7.83 23.98
CA GLN A 153 0.87 -9.10 24.10
C GLN A 153 0.02 -10.22 24.72
N THR A 154 -1.07 -9.91 25.43
CA THR A 154 -2.02 -10.93 25.93
C THR A 154 -3.02 -11.41 24.88
N LYS A 155 -2.99 -10.87 23.65
CA LYS A 155 -3.88 -11.26 22.55
C LYS A 155 -4.01 -12.78 22.41
N ASN A 156 -2.90 -13.51 22.37
CA ASN A 156 -2.93 -14.96 22.15
C ASN A 156 -3.61 -15.69 23.31
N LEU A 157 -3.42 -15.23 24.55
CA LEU A 157 -4.11 -15.76 25.72
C LEU A 157 -5.63 -15.59 25.57
N LEU A 158 -6.08 -14.37 25.24
CA LEU A 158 -7.50 -14.07 25.06
C LEU A 158 -8.14 -14.92 23.96
N ILE A 159 -7.47 -15.06 22.81
CA ILE A 159 -7.94 -15.89 21.71
C ILE A 159 -8.00 -17.36 22.11
N GLN A 160 -6.98 -17.87 22.82
CA GLN A 160 -6.97 -19.24 23.31
C GLN A 160 -8.09 -19.52 24.31
N ASN A 161 -8.43 -18.58 25.18
CA ASN A 161 -9.54 -18.74 26.11
C ASN A 161 -10.88 -18.87 25.39
N ILE A 162 -11.10 -18.08 24.33
CA ILE A 162 -12.29 -18.19 23.48
C ILE A 162 -12.32 -19.55 22.78
N ASP A 163 -11.21 -19.97 22.17
CA ASP A 163 -11.12 -21.22 21.43
C ASP A 163 -11.38 -22.44 22.33
N LYS A 164 -10.81 -22.44 23.54
CA LYS A 164 -10.93 -23.53 24.52
C LYS A 164 -12.27 -23.55 25.26
N ASN A 165 -13.10 -22.52 25.15
CA ASN A 165 -14.39 -22.49 25.85
C ASN A 165 -15.37 -23.50 25.23
N SER A 166 -15.61 -24.61 25.91
CA SER A 166 -16.54 -25.66 25.47
C SER A 166 -18.02 -25.30 25.59
N ASN A 167 -18.35 -24.19 26.26
CA ASN A 167 -19.72 -23.76 26.51
C ASN A 167 -20.28 -22.83 25.40
N VAL A 168 -19.47 -22.51 24.39
CA VAL A 168 -19.79 -21.54 23.35
C VAL A 168 -19.69 -22.21 21.98
N GLU A 169 -20.67 -21.96 21.12
CA GLU A 169 -20.66 -22.47 19.74
C GLU A 169 -19.55 -21.81 18.90
N GLU A 170 -19.01 -22.55 17.92
CA GLU A 170 -17.90 -22.10 17.07
C GLU A 170 -18.20 -20.80 16.31
N THR A 171 -19.43 -20.60 15.87
CA THR A 171 -19.90 -19.36 15.22
C THR A 171 -19.80 -18.16 16.17
N SER A 172 -20.27 -18.31 17.42
CA SER A 172 -20.16 -17.29 18.46
C SER A 172 -18.70 -17.01 18.85
N LYS A 173 -17.85 -18.05 18.91
CA LYS A 173 -16.40 -17.88 19.12
C LYS A 173 -15.77 -17.04 18.01
N ALA A 174 -16.10 -17.29 16.75
CA ALA A 174 -15.57 -16.52 15.62
C ALA A 174 -15.94 -15.04 15.71
N ILE A 175 -17.20 -14.74 16.03
CA ILE A 175 -17.68 -13.37 16.24
C ILE A 175 -16.94 -12.70 17.41
N LEU A 176 -16.85 -13.37 18.56
CA LEU A 176 -16.17 -12.85 19.74
C LEU A 176 -14.68 -12.58 19.47
N LYS A 177 -13.99 -13.51 18.79
CA LYS A 177 -12.59 -13.30 18.35
C LYS A 177 -12.45 -12.06 17.48
N SER A 178 -13.36 -11.86 16.53
CA SER A 178 -13.36 -10.68 15.66
C SER A 178 -13.52 -9.39 16.47
N HIS A 179 -14.44 -9.37 17.44
CA HIS A 179 -14.65 -8.20 18.29
C HIS A 179 -13.43 -7.91 19.17
N VAL A 180 -12.87 -8.92 19.84
CA VAL A 180 -11.65 -8.77 20.66
C VAL A 180 -10.48 -8.25 19.83
N GLN A 181 -10.29 -8.79 18.62
CA GLN A 181 -9.27 -8.28 17.70
C GLN A 181 -9.54 -6.83 17.29
N GLY A 182 -10.80 -6.46 17.09
CA GLY A 182 -11.22 -5.08 16.84
C GLY A 182 -10.80 -4.14 17.96
N GLU A 183 -11.18 -4.45 19.20
CA GLU A 183 -10.87 -3.65 20.40
C GLU A 183 -9.37 -3.48 20.61
N LEU A 184 -8.59 -4.57 20.50
CA LEU A 184 -7.13 -4.51 20.61
C LEU A 184 -6.50 -3.67 19.49
N ASN A 185 -7.03 -3.76 18.27
CA ASN A 185 -6.57 -2.93 17.15
C ASN A 185 -6.92 -1.44 17.38
N GLU A 186 -8.05 -1.13 18.00
CA GLU A 186 -8.38 0.25 18.37
C GLU A 186 -7.39 0.81 19.40
N ILE A 187 -7.07 0.05 20.44
CA ILE A 187 -6.08 0.44 21.44
C ILE A 187 -4.71 0.65 20.78
N LYS A 188 -4.27 -0.29 19.96
CA LYS A 188 -3.02 -0.16 19.20
C LYS A 188 -3.01 1.15 18.40
N ASN A 189 -4.09 1.45 17.68
CA ASN A 189 -4.19 2.68 16.91
C ASN A 189 -4.21 3.94 17.79
N LYS A 190 -4.92 3.95 18.93
CA LYS A 190 -5.00 5.15 19.79
C LYS A 190 -3.67 5.51 20.47
N VAL A 191 -2.84 4.50 20.75
CA VAL A 191 -1.60 4.66 21.53
C VAL A 191 -0.38 4.91 20.65
N LEU A 192 -0.45 4.52 19.37
CA LEU A 192 0.63 4.78 18.44
C LEU A 192 0.77 6.27 18.12
N PRO A 193 2.01 6.74 17.87
CA PRO A 193 2.26 8.14 17.61
C PRO A 193 1.62 8.59 16.28
N LYS A 194 1.38 9.89 16.13
CA LYS A 194 0.75 10.49 14.95
C LYS A 194 1.45 10.05 13.65
N GLU A 195 2.76 9.96 13.69
CA GLU A 195 3.66 9.54 12.60
C GLU A 195 3.31 8.14 12.09
N TYR A 196 2.83 7.24 12.95
CA TYR A 196 2.35 5.91 12.53
C TYR A 196 1.09 5.99 11.67
N HIS A 197 0.15 6.87 12.03
CA HIS A 197 -1.06 7.08 11.24
C HIS A 197 -0.74 7.71 9.90
N GLU A 198 0.10 8.74 9.89
CA GLU A 198 0.55 9.38 8.66
C GLU A 198 1.28 8.37 7.75
N PHE A 199 2.17 7.56 8.31
CA PHE A 199 2.85 6.49 7.60
C PHE A 199 1.87 5.49 6.96
N ARG A 200 0.83 5.07 7.70
CA ARG A 200 -0.17 4.12 7.19
C ARG A 200 -0.95 4.71 6.01
N GLU A 201 -1.35 5.97 6.09
CA GLU A 201 -2.07 6.64 4.99
C GLU A 201 -1.16 6.82 3.77
N LEU A 202 0.10 7.16 3.97
CA LEU A 202 1.11 7.21 2.91
C LEU A 202 1.29 5.85 2.23
N LYS A 203 1.39 4.75 2.99
CA LYS A 203 1.50 3.38 2.45
C LYS A 203 0.28 3.01 1.59
N LYS A 204 -0.93 3.41 2.00
CA LYS A 204 -2.15 3.24 1.18
C LYS A 204 -2.09 4.07 -0.10
N GLN A 205 -1.66 5.33 -0.04
CA GLN A 205 -1.53 6.18 -1.23
C GLN A 205 -0.54 5.59 -2.23
N LEU A 206 0.62 5.13 -1.76
CA LEU A 206 1.59 4.44 -2.62
C LEU A 206 0.98 3.23 -3.30
N HIS A 207 0.26 2.38 -2.55
CA HIS A 207 -0.37 1.18 -3.10
C HIS A 207 -1.30 1.49 -4.29
N HIS A 208 -2.11 2.56 -4.19
CA HIS A 208 -3.00 2.97 -5.28
C HIS A 208 -2.27 3.54 -6.50
N SER A 209 -1.15 4.24 -6.30
CA SER A 209 -0.44 4.95 -7.37
C SER A 209 0.66 4.10 -8.05
N LYS A 210 1.17 3.07 -7.36
CA LYS A 210 2.38 2.34 -7.75
C LYS A 210 2.33 1.78 -9.17
N VAL A 211 1.28 1.05 -9.51
CA VAL A 211 1.14 0.40 -10.84
C VAL A 211 0.99 1.44 -11.94
N ALA A 212 0.03 2.35 -11.79
CA ALA A 212 -0.27 3.37 -12.80
C ALA A 212 0.90 4.34 -13.07
N SER A 213 1.85 4.47 -12.13
CA SER A 213 3.03 5.34 -12.28
C SER A 213 4.08 4.84 -13.29
N LYS A 214 4.08 3.54 -13.60
CA LYS A 214 5.15 2.86 -14.35
C LYS A 214 4.68 2.05 -15.58
N ASP A 215 3.42 2.22 -15.97
CA ASP A 215 2.82 1.49 -17.09
C ASP A 215 2.48 2.40 -18.29
N LYS A 216 3.19 3.54 -18.43
CA LYS A 216 2.87 4.53 -19.48
C LYS A 216 3.14 3.97 -20.88
N THR A 217 4.21 3.20 -21.04
CA THR A 217 4.53 2.54 -22.32
C THR A 217 3.46 1.53 -22.72
N THR A 218 3.03 0.69 -21.78
CA THR A 218 1.98 -0.31 -22.01
C THR A 218 0.66 0.36 -22.37
N MET A 219 0.29 1.43 -21.65
CA MET A 219 -0.92 2.21 -21.91
C MET A 219 -0.88 2.84 -23.31
N PHE A 220 0.26 3.40 -23.72
CA PHE A 220 0.43 3.97 -25.06
C PHE A 220 0.24 2.92 -26.17
N LYS A 221 0.89 1.75 -26.06
CA LYS A 221 0.74 0.66 -27.03
C LYS A 221 -0.71 0.17 -27.12
N PHE A 222 -1.38 0.03 -25.98
CA PHE A 222 -2.80 -0.31 -25.93
C PHE A 222 -3.67 0.72 -26.66
N MET A 223 -3.43 2.02 -26.43
CA MET A 223 -4.16 3.12 -27.07
C MET A 223 -3.94 3.22 -28.58
N LEU A 224 -2.86 2.62 -29.10
CA LEU A 224 -2.61 2.48 -30.54
C LEU A 224 -3.16 1.18 -31.13
N GLY A 225 -3.81 0.33 -30.32
CA GLY A 225 -4.35 -0.95 -30.77
C GLY A 225 -3.30 -2.04 -30.99
N MET A 226 -2.11 -1.91 -30.40
CA MET A 226 -0.98 -2.82 -30.65
C MET A 226 -0.98 -4.09 -29.80
N ASN A 227 -2.03 -4.35 -29.01
CA ASN A 227 -2.13 -5.54 -28.17
C ASN A 227 -2.98 -6.63 -28.86
N ASN A 228 -2.39 -7.40 -29.79
CA ASN A 228 -2.68 -8.82 -30.09
C ASN A 228 -2.04 -9.34 -31.42
N GLU A 229 -0.70 -9.36 -31.52
CA GLU A 229 -0.01 -10.19 -32.53
C GLU A 229 0.87 -11.29 -31.91
N ALA A 230 0.66 -11.63 -30.64
CA ALA A 230 1.48 -12.63 -29.92
C ALA A 230 0.72 -13.89 -29.46
N LYS A 231 -0.45 -14.20 -30.04
CA LYS A 231 -1.18 -15.47 -29.79
C LYS A 231 -1.87 -16.04 -31.04
N THR A 232 -1.10 -16.27 -32.10
CA THR A 232 -1.51 -17.17 -33.18
C THR A 232 -0.26 -17.81 -33.78
N LYS A 233 0.21 -18.86 -33.11
CA LYS A 233 1.01 -19.98 -33.62
C LYS A 233 1.29 -20.92 -32.44
N GLN A 234 0.30 -21.74 -32.12
CA GLN A 234 0.52 -23.10 -31.64
C GLN A 234 0.05 -24.04 -32.75
#